data_AF-A0A6P1M8H0-F1
#
_entry.id   AF-A0A6P1M8H0-F1
#
_cell.length_a   1.000
_cell.length_b   1.000
_cell.length_c   1.000
_cell.angle_alpha   90.00
_cell.angle_beta   90.00
_cell.angle_gamma   90.00
#
_symmetry.space_group_name_H-M   'P 1'
#
loop_
_entity.id
_entity.type
_entity.pdbx_description
1 polymer ?
#
loop_
_entity_poly.entity_id
_entity_poly.type
_entity_poly.pdbx_seq_one_letter_code
_entity_poly.pdbx_strand_id
1 'polypeptide(L)'
;MQTVRLILAFLALGLYSTAAEVSEEMAKLQDEYKGHMKIWAVEDDEEESSSGREYFLLKFESRQDVRDRHLNYEMHAAIQLTDKKTDQVVYAEATAVPSELPPDDFYADHTKWELKIPFGDMKKPKLTASAIEFGFIRNGQFIPIAVDYDKVDSMEEIVNSSAKEVKPKSFRHSHYAYNEIYD
;
A
#
# COMPACT_ATOMS: atom_id res chain seq x y z
N MET A 1 35.75 -3.74 34.78
CA MET A 1 35.46 -3.52 33.35
C MET A 1 35.07 -4.80 32.58
N GLN A 2 34.65 -5.89 33.25
CA GLN A 2 34.24 -7.15 32.58
C GLN A 2 32.72 -7.43 32.66
N THR A 3 32.02 -6.88 33.67
CA THR A 3 30.57 -7.06 33.86
C THR A 3 29.70 -6.35 32.81
N VAL A 4 30.17 -5.23 32.26
CA VAL A 4 29.43 -4.48 31.22
C VAL A 4 29.38 -5.22 29.88
N ARG A 5 30.38 -6.05 29.56
CA ARG A 5 30.40 -6.82 28.30
C ARG A 5 29.46 -8.03 28.31
N LEU A 6 29.14 -8.58 29.48
CA LEU A 6 28.25 -9.73 29.60
C LEU A 6 26.77 -9.34 29.39
N ILE A 7 26.37 -8.17 29.88
CA ILE A 7 24.99 -7.65 29.77
C ILE A 7 24.64 -7.33 28.31
N LEU A 8 25.59 -6.79 27.54
CA LEU A 8 25.43 -6.51 26.10
C LEU A 8 25.24 -7.79 25.25
N ALA A 9 25.89 -8.90 25.61
CA ALA A 9 25.73 -10.17 24.90
C ALA A 9 24.35 -10.80 25.14
N PHE A 10 23.81 -10.72 26.36
CA PHE A 10 22.46 -11.21 26.66
C PHE A 10 21.36 -10.35 26.02
N LEU A 11 21.55 -9.02 25.94
CA LEU A 11 20.65 -8.14 25.20
C LEU A 11 20.64 -8.42 23.70
N ALA A 12 21.81 -8.64 23.09
CA ALA A 12 21.90 -9.00 21.67
C ALA A 12 21.23 -10.35 21.37
N LEU A 13 21.48 -11.38 22.19
CA LEU A 13 20.89 -12.71 21.99
C LEU A 13 19.36 -12.73 22.17
N GLY A 14 18.83 -11.96 23.12
CA GLY A 14 17.39 -11.81 23.30
C GLY A 14 16.69 -11.18 22.09
N LEU A 15 17.31 -10.16 21.49
CA LEU A 15 16.76 -9.46 20.32
C LEU A 15 16.76 -10.33 19.05
N TYR A 16 17.75 -11.21 18.88
CA TYR A 16 17.78 -12.14 17.73
C TYR A 16 16.71 -13.23 17.83
N SER A 17 16.43 -13.75 19.02
CA SER A 17 15.39 -14.77 19.20
C SER A 17 14.00 -14.23 18.90
N THR A 18 13.70 -13.01 19.37
CA THR A 18 12.41 -12.36 19.10
C THR A 18 12.24 -11.99 17.64
N ALA A 19 13.30 -11.53 16.96
CA ALA A 19 13.23 -11.20 15.55
C ALA A 19 13.02 -12.44 14.66
N ALA A 20 13.65 -13.56 14.99
CA ALA A 20 13.49 -14.82 14.25
C ALA A 20 12.09 -15.43 14.44
N GLU A 21 11.56 -15.42 15.67
CA GLU A 21 10.23 -15.93 15.98
C GLU A 21 9.13 -15.11 15.28
N VAL A 22 9.26 -13.78 15.28
CA VAL A 22 8.36 -12.88 14.53
C VAL A 22 8.44 -13.16 13.04
N SER A 23 9.64 -13.35 12.48
CA SER A 23 9.82 -13.68 11.06
C SER A 23 9.15 -15.01 10.68
N GLU A 24 9.19 -16.02 11.54
CA GLU A 24 8.55 -17.31 11.29
C GLU A 24 7.02 -17.23 11.40
N GLU A 25 6.49 -16.49 12.39
CA GLU A 25 5.04 -16.25 12.51
C GLU A 25 4.51 -15.48 11.30
N MET A 26 5.21 -14.43 10.86
CA MET A 26 4.84 -13.66 9.67
C MET A 26 4.79 -14.55 8.42
N ALA A 27 5.83 -15.37 8.20
CA ALA A 27 5.87 -16.27 7.05
C ALA A 27 4.71 -17.28 7.05
N LYS A 28 4.34 -17.81 8.23
CA LYS A 28 3.19 -18.71 8.36
C LYS A 28 1.89 -18.02 8.02
N LEU A 29 1.69 -16.79 8.49
CA LEU A 29 0.48 -16.01 8.21
C LEU A 29 0.38 -15.64 6.73
N GLN A 30 1.49 -15.24 6.12
CA GLN A 30 1.52 -14.96 4.69
C GLN A 30 1.16 -16.20 3.86
N ASP A 31 1.65 -17.38 4.24
CA ASP A 31 1.30 -18.64 3.58
C ASP A 31 -0.16 -19.03 3.81
N GLU A 32 -0.67 -18.88 5.04
CA GLU A 32 -2.06 -19.18 5.41
C GLU A 32 -3.07 -18.35 4.62
N TYR A 33 -2.81 -17.05 4.45
CA TYR A 33 -3.69 -16.11 3.77
C TYR A 33 -3.32 -15.89 2.30
N LYS A 34 -2.39 -16.69 1.76
CA LYS A 34 -1.95 -16.54 0.38
C LYS A 34 -3.10 -16.76 -0.60
N GLY A 35 -3.34 -15.75 -1.45
CA GLY A 35 -4.39 -15.80 -2.47
C GLY A 35 -5.81 -15.52 -1.96
N HIS A 36 -5.96 -15.19 -0.67
CA HIS A 36 -7.19 -14.67 -0.07
C HIS A 36 -7.46 -13.22 -0.51
N MET A 37 -6.42 -12.54 -0.98
CA MET A 37 -6.49 -11.27 -1.68
C MET A 37 -5.76 -11.37 -3.02
N LYS A 38 -6.25 -10.65 -4.02
CA LYS A 38 -5.60 -10.49 -5.33
C LYS A 38 -5.63 -9.03 -5.74
N ILE A 39 -4.58 -8.61 -6.44
CA ILE A 39 -4.45 -7.29 -7.09
C ILE A 39 -4.33 -7.55 -8.60
N TRP A 40 -4.99 -6.77 -9.45
CA TRP A 40 -4.81 -6.80 -10.90
C TRP A 40 -5.23 -5.48 -11.55
N ALA A 41 -5.08 -5.41 -12.88
CA ALA A 41 -5.45 -4.25 -13.70
C ALA A 41 -4.85 -2.94 -13.18
N VAL A 42 -3.56 -2.96 -12.82
CA VAL A 42 -2.82 -1.76 -12.44
C VAL A 42 -2.57 -0.94 -13.70
N GLU A 43 -3.20 0.22 -13.77
CA GLU A 43 -3.19 1.13 -14.92
C GLU A 43 -2.90 2.55 -14.45
N ASP A 44 -2.19 3.31 -15.28
CA ASP A 44 -1.95 4.74 -15.06
C ASP A 44 -2.61 5.62 -16.13
N ASP A 45 -3.06 6.80 -15.71
CA ASP A 45 -3.80 7.75 -16.55
C ASP A 45 -3.60 9.20 -16.05
N GLU A 46 -4.11 10.17 -16.79
CA GLU A 46 -4.12 11.59 -16.42
C GLU A 46 -5.56 12.14 -16.49
N GLU A 47 -5.97 12.94 -15.50
CA GLU A 47 -7.31 13.56 -15.44
C GLU A 47 -7.22 15.05 -15.14
N GLU A 48 -8.02 15.84 -15.85
CA GLU A 48 -8.26 17.25 -15.54
C GLU A 48 -9.65 17.42 -14.90
N SER A 49 -9.71 18.00 -13.70
CA SER A 49 -10.98 18.28 -13.03
C SER A 49 -11.73 19.45 -13.70
N SER A 50 -13.01 19.61 -13.37
CA SER A 50 -13.83 20.75 -13.81
C SER A 50 -13.29 22.13 -13.38
N SER A 51 -12.40 22.16 -12.38
CA SER A 51 -11.71 23.38 -11.93
C SER A 51 -10.37 23.61 -12.65
N GLY A 52 -10.04 22.81 -13.66
CA GLY A 52 -8.77 22.85 -14.38
C GLY A 52 -7.58 22.34 -13.56
N ARG A 53 -7.80 21.49 -12.56
CA ARG A 53 -6.70 20.87 -11.78
C ARG A 53 -6.36 19.53 -12.40
N GLU A 54 -5.08 19.32 -12.67
CA GLU A 54 -4.57 18.08 -13.26
C GLU A 54 -4.13 17.10 -12.17
N TYR A 55 -4.45 15.83 -12.38
CA TYR A 55 -4.13 14.71 -11.50
C TYR A 55 -3.53 13.58 -12.31
N PHE A 56 -2.52 12.93 -11.72
CA PHE A 56 -2.07 11.62 -12.14
C PHE A 56 -2.96 10.58 -11.44
N LEU A 57 -3.42 9.58 -12.18
CA LEU A 57 -4.27 8.52 -11.67
C LEU A 57 -3.49 7.20 -11.67
N LEU A 58 -3.48 6.52 -10.53
CA LEU A 58 -3.20 5.08 -10.48
C LEU A 58 -4.51 4.35 -10.19
N LYS A 59 -4.94 3.49 -11.10
CA LYS A 59 -6.14 2.66 -10.99
C LYS A 59 -5.73 1.21 -10.81
N PHE A 60 -6.38 0.50 -9.90
CA PHE A 60 -6.17 -0.93 -9.73
C PHE A 60 -7.40 -1.60 -9.15
N GLU A 61 -7.49 -2.91 -9.31
CA GLU A 61 -8.58 -3.72 -8.77
C GLU A 61 -8.06 -4.69 -7.72
N SER A 62 -8.87 -4.92 -6.68
CA SER A 62 -8.63 -5.97 -5.71
C SER A 62 -9.84 -6.86 -5.49
N ARG A 63 -9.60 -8.10 -5.08
CA ARG A 63 -10.64 -9.09 -4.76
C ARG A 63 -10.24 -9.85 -3.53
N GLN A 64 -11.13 -9.78 -2.55
CA GLN A 64 -11.12 -10.61 -1.36
C GLN A 64 -11.78 -11.96 -1.64
N ASP A 65 -11.38 -13.00 -0.91
CA ASP A 65 -12.12 -14.27 -0.86
C ASP A 65 -13.39 -14.11 0.00
N VAL A 66 -14.49 -14.69 -0.49
CA VAL A 66 -15.81 -14.64 0.15
C VAL A 66 -15.78 -15.19 1.57
N ARG A 67 -14.89 -16.15 1.83
CA ARG A 67 -14.74 -16.79 3.13
C ARG A 67 -14.16 -15.85 4.19
N ASP A 68 -13.47 -14.80 3.76
CA ASP A 68 -12.74 -13.89 4.64
C ASP A 68 -13.44 -12.55 4.81
N ARG A 69 -14.73 -12.43 4.51
CA ARG A 69 -15.49 -11.17 4.63
C ARG A 69 -15.37 -10.49 5.99
N HIS A 70 -14.99 -11.23 7.02
CA HIS A 70 -14.80 -10.74 8.38
C HIS A 70 -13.38 -10.21 8.66
N LEU A 71 -12.47 -10.36 7.70
CA LEU A 71 -11.10 -9.86 7.80
C LEU A 71 -11.02 -8.49 7.13
N ASN A 72 -10.59 -7.50 7.91
CA ASN A 72 -10.37 -6.14 7.44
C ASN A 72 -8.94 -6.03 6.91
N TYR A 73 -8.76 -6.23 5.60
CA TYR A 73 -7.46 -6.10 4.96
C TYR A 73 -7.16 -4.63 4.63
N GLU A 74 -6.11 -4.06 5.18
CA GLU A 74 -5.68 -2.70 4.88
C GLU A 74 -4.87 -2.64 3.58
N MET A 75 -5.14 -1.63 2.76
CA MET A 75 -4.39 -1.31 1.55
C MET A 75 -3.29 -0.31 1.90
N HIS A 76 -2.07 -0.62 1.50
CA HIS A 76 -0.94 0.31 1.49
C HIS A 76 -0.52 0.46 0.02
N ALA A 77 -0.33 1.69 -0.43
CA ALA A 77 0.15 1.95 -1.79
C ALA A 77 1.15 3.10 -1.77
N ALA A 78 2.27 2.90 -2.45
CA ALA A 78 3.25 3.92 -2.71
C ALA A 78 3.53 3.99 -4.21
N ILE A 79 3.67 5.20 -4.73
CA ILE A 79 4.09 5.42 -6.12
C ILE A 79 5.19 6.45 -6.21
N GLN A 80 5.99 6.33 -7.25
CA GLN A 80 7.01 7.29 -7.60
C GLN A 80 6.74 7.85 -8.99
N LEU A 81 6.62 9.17 -9.07
CA LEU A 81 6.44 9.91 -10.31
C LEU A 81 7.71 10.69 -10.66
N THR A 82 8.04 10.72 -11.95
CA THR A 82 9.11 11.56 -12.49
C THR A 82 8.55 12.52 -13.55
N ASP A 83 8.80 13.81 -13.41
CA ASP A 83 8.47 14.80 -14.43
C ASP A 83 9.47 14.72 -15.59
N LYS A 84 9.01 14.26 -16.77
CA LYS A 84 9.83 14.13 -17.97
C LYS A 84 10.41 15.45 -18.50
N LYS A 85 9.98 16.61 -17.99
CA LYS A 85 10.48 17.93 -18.41
C LYS A 85 11.54 18.51 -17.50
N THR A 86 11.48 18.21 -16.22
CA THR A 86 12.33 18.81 -15.19
C THR A 86 13.20 17.80 -14.46
N ASP A 87 12.99 16.50 -14.71
CA ASP A 87 13.58 15.37 -14.00
C ASP A 87 13.31 15.39 -12.49
N GLN A 88 12.34 16.19 -12.05
CA GLN A 88 11.87 16.20 -10.67
C GLN A 88 11.22 14.85 -10.34
N VAL A 89 11.60 14.29 -9.21
CA VAL A 89 11.04 13.06 -8.67
C VAL A 89 10.20 13.38 -7.43
N VAL A 90 8.98 12.86 -7.39
CA VAL A 90 8.10 12.90 -6.22
C VAL A 90 7.60 11.50 -5.91
N TYR A 91 7.17 11.27 -4.68
CA TYR A 91 6.45 10.06 -4.32
C TYR A 91 5.15 10.40 -3.61
N ALA A 92 4.20 9.47 -3.66
CA ALA A 92 2.95 9.56 -2.92
C ALA A 92 2.73 8.24 -2.19
N GLU A 93 2.23 8.31 -0.96
CA GLU A 93 1.85 7.16 -0.15
C GLU A 93 0.41 7.31 0.29
N ALA A 94 -0.33 6.21 0.26
CA ALA A 94 -1.71 6.12 0.69
C ALA A 94 -1.92 4.85 1.50
N THR A 95 -2.69 4.98 2.57
CA THR A 95 -3.18 3.87 3.36
C THR A 95 -4.70 3.95 3.36
N ALA A 96 -5.39 2.83 3.15
CA ALA A 96 -6.84 2.80 3.27
C ALA A 96 -7.32 1.48 3.84
N VAL A 97 -8.24 1.55 4.81
CA VAL A 97 -9.01 0.38 5.23
C VAL A 97 -10.23 0.27 4.31
N PRO A 98 -10.49 -0.86 3.66
CA PRO A 98 -11.77 -1.08 3.01
C PRO A 98 -12.83 -1.03 4.11
N SER A 99 -13.72 -0.03 4.06
CA SER A 99 -14.91 -0.01 4.91
C SER A 99 -15.62 -1.36 4.83
N GLU A 100 -16.15 -1.77 5.98
CA GLU A 100 -17.12 -2.85 6.08
C GLU A 100 -18.18 -2.64 4.99
N LEU A 101 -18.39 -3.68 4.17
CA LEU A 101 -19.53 -3.69 3.25
C LEU A 101 -20.81 -3.69 4.10
N PRO A 102 -21.86 -2.95 3.72
CA PRO A 102 -23.15 -3.07 4.38
C PRO A 102 -23.58 -4.53 4.41
N PRO A 103 -24.19 -5.01 5.52
CA PRO A 103 -24.55 -6.42 5.69
C PRO A 103 -25.51 -6.95 4.61
N ASP A 104 -26.22 -6.05 3.94
CA ASP A 104 -27.23 -6.34 2.93
C ASP A 104 -26.73 -6.20 1.48
N ASP A 105 -25.51 -5.69 1.27
CA ASP A 105 -24.95 -5.59 -0.07
C ASP A 105 -24.29 -6.90 -0.48
N PHE A 106 -24.87 -7.51 -1.51
CA PHE A 106 -24.34 -8.67 -2.19
C PHE A 106 -22.94 -8.37 -2.71
N TYR A 107 -21.94 -8.80 -1.95
CA TYR A 107 -20.55 -9.04 -2.35
C TYR A 107 -20.10 -8.35 -3.64
N ALA A 108 -19.39 -7.23 -3.50
CA ALA A 108 -18.49 -6.77 -4.54
C ALA A 108 -17.42 -7.86 -4.72
N ASP A 109 -17.50 -8.64 -5.80
CA ASP A 109 -16.47 -9.61 -6.14
C ASP A 109 -15.14 -8.95 -6.51
N HIS A 110 -15.16 -7.63 -6.75
CA HIS A 110 -14.00 -6.78 -6.94
C HIS A 110 -14.25 -5.35 -6.42
N THR A 111 -13.18 -4.74 -5.90
CA THR A 111 -13.11 -3.33 -5.50
C THR A 111 -12.14 -2.62 -6.43
N LYS A 112 -12.59 -1.52 -7.04
CA LYS A 112 -11.74 -0.61 -7.80
C LYS A 112 -11.16 0.45 -6.87
N TRP A 113 -9.89 0.72 -7.03
CA TRP A 113 -9.14 1.73 -6.29
C TRP A 113 -8.61 2.76 -7.27
N GLU A 114 -8.66 4.01 -6.87
CA GLU A 114 -8.13 5.12 -7.65
C GLU A 114 -7.35 6.07 -6.74
N LEU A 115 -6.05 6.19 -6.99
CA LEU A 115 -5.19 7.15 -6.31
C LEU A 115 -5.03 8.36 -7.23
N LYS A 116 -5.52 9.52 -6.78
CA LYS A 116 -5.34 10.81 -7.47
C LYS A 116 -4.18 11.58 -6.85
N ILE A 117 -3.13 11.80 -7.64
CA ILE A 117 -1.96 12.56 -7.21
C ILE A 117 -1.96 13.90 -7.93
N PRO A 118 -2.03 15.03 -7.22
CA PRO A 118 -2.03 16.33 -7.89
C PRO A 118 -0.69 16.56 -8.60
N PHE A 119 -0.74 17.08 -9.83
CA PHE A 119 0.49 17.41 -10.59
C PHE A 119 1.39 18.39 -9.82
N GLY A 120 0.80 19.36 -9.14
CA GLY A 120 1.54 20.44 -8.49
C GLY A 120 2.35 21.23 -9.51
N ASP A 121 3.67 21.20 -9.37
CA ASP A 121 4.60 21.89 -10.28
C ASP A 121 5.08 21.00 -11.45
N MET A 122 4.69 19.71 -11.48
CA MET A 122 5.09 18.78 -12.53
C MET A 122 4.40 19.14 -13.85
N LYS A 123 5.17 19.13 -14.94
CA LYS A 123 4.65 19.47 -16.28
C LYS A 123 4.26 18.26 -17.10
N LYS A 124 4.92 17.13 -16.87
CA LYS A 124 4.66 15.87 -17.56
C LYS A 124 5.01 14.68 -16.65
N PRO A 125 4.19 14.41 -15.63
CA PRO A 125 4.43 13.28 -14.72
C PRO A 125 4.40 11.96 -15.49
N LYS A 126 5.08 10.97 -14.94
CA LYS A 126 5.11 9.59 -15.45
C LYS A 126 5.33 8.66 -14.27
N LEU A 127 4.56 7.57 -14.22
CA LEU A 127 4.86 6.48 -13.29
C LEU A 127 6.24 5.90 -13.58
N THR A 128 7.06 5.87 -12.54
CA THR A 128 8.41 5.29 -12.57
C THR A 128 8.57 4.09 -11.65
N ALA A 129 7.77 4.00 -10.60
CA ALA A 129 7.63 2.81 -9.77
C ALA A 129 6.29 2.83 -9.04
N SER A 130 5.78 1.64 -8.69
CA SER A 130 4.64 1.49 -7.78
C SER A 130 4.82 0.26 -6.90
N ALA A 131 4.32 0.36 -5.68
CA ALA A 131 4.16 -0.76 -4.76
C ALA A 131 2.75 -0.70 -4.18
N ILE A 132 1.98 -1.77 -4.36
CA ILE A 132 0.62 -1.91 -3.81
C ILE A 132 0.62 -3.17 -2.96
N GLU A 133 0.15 -3.04 -1.73
CA GLU A 133 0.09 -4.12 -0.77
C GLU A 133 -1.29 -4.16 -0.13
N PHE A 134 -1.82 -5.38 0.04
CA PHE A 134 -2.94 -5.64 0.91
C PHE A 134 -2.50 -6.58 2.01
N GLY A 135 -2.83 -6.23 3.23
CA GLY A 135 -2.38 -6.94 4.41
C GLY A 135 -3.30 -6.72 5.59
N PHE A 136 -2.92 -7.21 6.75
CA PHE A 136 -3.60 -6.89 8.00
C PHE A 136 -2.58 -6.50 9.05
N ILE A 137 -3.03 -5.74 10.04
CA ILE A 137 -2.21 -5.38 11.19
C ILE A 137 -2.32 -6.48 12.24
N ARG A 138 -1.18 -7.06 12.63
CA ARG A 138 -1.07 -7.99 13.76
C ARG A 138 0.09 -7.59 14.64
N ASN A 139 -0.14 -7.50 15.94
CA ASN A 139 0.87 -7.06 16.92
C ASN A 139 1.53 -5.71 16.55
N GLY A 140 0.78 -4.81 15.90
CA GLY A 140 1.27 -3.50 15.46
C GLY A 140 2.15 -3.52 14.20
N GLN A 141 2.28 -4.68 13.53
CA GLN A 141 3.00 -4.81 12.27
C GLN A 141 2.03 -5.10 11.13
N PHE A 142 2.25 -4.43 10.00
CA PHE A 142 1.55 -4.74 8.76
C PHE A 142 2.13 -6.01 8.14
N ILE A 143 1.27 -6.97 7.80
CA ILE A 143 1.65 -8.24 7.18
C ILE A 143 1.03 -8.27 5.78
N PRO A 144 1.82 -8.04 4.71
CA PRO A 144 1.29 -8.08 3.36
C PRO A 144 0.97 -9.52 2.95
N ILE A 145 -0.23 -9.75 2.42
CA ILE A 145 -0.72 -11.06 1.93
C ILE A 145 -0.93 -11.08 0.41
N ALA A 146 -1.03 -9.91 -0.21
CA ALA A 146 -1.02 -9.71 -1.65
C ALA A 146 -0.20 -8.46 -1.97
N VAL A 147 0.66 -8.58 -2.97
CA VAL A 147 1.58 -7.51 -3.38
C VAL A 147 1.58 -7.40 -4.90
N ASP A 148 1.69 -6.17 -5.40
CA ASP A 148 1.96 -5.85 -6.80
C ASP A 148 3.03 -4.75 -6.83
N TYR A 149 4.22 -5.12 -7.30
CA TYR A 149 5.37 -4.22 -7.39
C TYR A 149 5.77 -4.03 -8.86
N ASP A 150 5.90 -2.78 -9.29
CA ASP A 150 6.45 -2.42 -10.59
C ASP A 150 7.74 -1.62 -10.40
N LYS A 151 8.86 -2.19 -10.88
CA LYS A 151 10.22 -1.60 -10.89
C LYS A 151 10.85 -1.33 -9.52
N VAL A 152 10.30 -1.89 -8.44
CA VAL A 152 10.86 -1.90 -7.08
C VAL A 152 10.69 -3.29 -6.48
N ASP A 153 11.49 -3.63 -5.47
CA ASP A 153 11.35 -4.90 -4.74
C ASP A 153 10.55 -4.74 -3.44
N SER A 154 10.27 -3.50 -3.03
CA SER A 154 9.56 -3.18 -1.78
C SER A 154 8.93 -1.78 -1.78
N MET A 155 7.96 -1.55 -0.91
CA MET A 155 7.37 -0.23 -0.69
C MET A 155 8.38 0.75 -0.09
N GLU A 156 9.26 0.25 0.79
CA GLU A 156 10.28 1.04 1.47
C GLU A 156 11.26 1.70 0.51
N GLU A 157 11.52 1.13 -0.68
CA GLU A 157 12.35 1.75 -1.71
C GLU A 157 11.75 3.06 -2.24
N ILE A 158 10.42 3.13 -2.34
CA ILE A 158 9.70 4.34 -2.78
C ILE A 158 9.65 5.34 -1.61
N VAL A 159 9.22 4.91 -0.43
CA VAL A 159 9.00 5.78 0.72
C VAL A 159 10.30 6.35 1.28
N ASN A 160 11.39 5.58 1.26
CA ASN A 160 12.72 6.05 1.66
C ASN A 160 13.52 6.65 0.51
N SER A 161 12.91 6.82 -0.67
CA SER A 161 13.52 7.61 -1.74
C SER A 161 13.73 9.03 -1.23
N SER A 162 14.83 9.69 -1.59
CA SER A 162 15.05 11.10 -1.24
C SER A 162 14.11 12.07 -1.99
N ALA A 163 13.04 11.54 -2.62
CA ALA A 163 12.07 12.30 -3.37
C ALA A 163 11.15 13.07 -2.43
N LYS A 164 10.51 14.11 -2.96
CA LYS A 164 9.54 14.90 -2.20
C LYS A 164 8.21 14.15 -2.11
N GLU A 165 7.65 14.04 -0.91
CA GLU A 165 6.31 13.52 -0.72
C GLU A 165 5.24 14.49 -1.25
N VAL A 166 4.25 13.97 -1.96
CA VAL A 166 3.00 14.64 -2.31
C VAL A 166 1.82 13.85 -1.76
N LYS A 167 0.83 14.54 -1.18
CA LYS A 167 -0.33 13.88 -0.58
C LYS A 167 -1.35 13.47 -1.65
N PRO A 168 -1.59 12.16 -1.84
CA PRO A 168 -2.61 11.70 -2.78
C PRO A 168 -4.01 11.88 -2.18
N LYS A 169 -5.02 11.71 -3.03
CA LYS A 169 -6.39 11.41 -2.60
C LYS A 169 -6.74 9.99 -3.04
N SER A 170 -7.25 9.19 -2.11
CA SER A 170 -7.61 7.80 -2.37
C SER A 170 -9.12 7.67 -2.52
N PHE A 171 -9.55 7.09 -3.63
CA PHE A 171 -10.94 6.80 -3.89
C PHE A 171 -11.11 5.30 -4.00
N ARG A 172 -12.25 4.82 -3.50
CA ARG A 172 -12.62 3.42 -3.55
C ARG A 172 -14.01 3.29 -4.15
N HIS A 173 -14.09 2.47 -5.18
CA HIS A 173 -15.31 2.13 -5.87
C HIS A 173 -15.51 0.62 -5.71
N SER A 174 -16.17 0.23 -4.64
CA SER A 174 -16.70 -1.13 -4.55
C SER A 174 -17.90 -1.21 -5.49
N HIS A 175 -18.00 -2.27 -6.31
CA HIS A 175 -19.30 -2.60 -6.90
C HIS A 175 -20.32 -2.56 -5.74
N TYR A 176 -21.41 -1.80 -5.87
CA TYR A 176 -22.45 -1.55 -4.86
C TYR A 176 -22.29 -0.35 -3.90
N ALA A 177 -21.15 0.34 -3.77
CA ALA A 177 -21.08 1.56 -2.93
C ALA A 177 -20.02 2.58 -3.39
N TYR A 178 -20.42 3.84 -3.57
CA TYR A 178 -19.53 4.99 -3.78
C TYR A 178 -19.22 5.62 -2.41
N ASN A 179 -17.99 5.49 -1.94
CA ASN A 179 -17.54 6.14 -0.70
C ASN A 179 -16.23 6.89 -0.98
N GLU A 180 -16.25 8.21 -0.86
CA GLU A 180 -15.03 9.00 -0.73
C GLU A 180 -14.39 8.68 0.61
N ILE A 181 -13.13 8.23 0.60
CA ILE A 181 -12.36 8.01 1.83
C ILE A 181 -11.58 9.29 2.09
N TYR A 182 -11.94 10.01 3.15
CA TYR A 182 -11.22 11.18 3.62
C TYR A 182 -10.18 10.71 4.65
N ASP A 183 -8.90 11.01 4.40
CA ASP A 183 -7.83 11.02 5.40
C ASP A 183 -7.83 12.34 6.18
#